data_AF-A0A9E0V0D0-F1
#
_entry.id   AF-A0A9E0V0D0-F1
#
_cell.length_a   1.000
_cell.length_b   1.000
_cell.length_c   1.000
_cell.angle_alpha   90.00
_cell.angle_beta   90.00
_cell.angle_gamma   90.00
#
_symmetry.space_group_name_H-M   'P 1'
#
loop_
_entity.id
_entity.type
_entity.pdbx_description
1 polymer ?
#
loop_
_entity_poly.entity_id
_entity_poly.type
_entity_poly.pdbx_seq_one_letter_code
_entity_poly.pdbx_strand_id
1 'polypeptide(L)'
;MIFNFVPESFWIPLAFVLITGHFTSISSSLYLHRSITHKGVVFAAPISFLMRTWLWLATGMSTKEWVACHRKHHAFPDEPEDPHSPVQKGFWSVLFGGVFHYRKAVADKEMVEKFGKGCPDDWLENNVYMKYRSWGIYILMGINILLFGFIWGPAVWLGQVLWMIFIGHVVNGIGHSLGYRNTEVDDHSTNIIPVGILIAGEELHNNHHANPASPKFSRKWYEFDMGWVYIKTLSMVGLAKVRYSTTK
;
A
#
# COMPACT_ATOMS: atom_id res chain seq x y z
N MET A 1 23.20 31.12 -4.96
CA MET A 1 23.48 30.55 -3.63
C MET A 1 22.19 29.97 -3.04
N ILE A 2 21.59 28.94 -3.68
CA ILE A 2 20.19 28.50 -3.40
C ILE A 2 20.10 27.11 -2.71
N PHE A 3 21.19 26.36 -2.51
CA PHE A 3 21.10 24.95 -2.09
C PHE A 3 22.00 24.55 -0.91
N ASN A 4 21.99 25.30 0.18
CA ASN A 4 22.70 24.92 1.41
C ASN A 4 21.75 24.69 2.60
N PHE A 5 20.59 24.07 2.37
CA PHE A 5 19.85 23.46 3.49
C PHE A 5 20.46 22.08 3.76
N VAL A 6 21.63 22.07 4.40
CA VAL A 6 22.11 20.87 5.09
C VAL A 6 21.38 20.88 6.43
N PRO A 7 20.41 19.99 6.67
CA PRO A 7 19.78 19.90 7.98
C PRO A 7 20.86 19.74 9.03
N GLU A 8 20.92 20.68 9.98
CA GLU A 8 21.87 20.65 11.11
C GLU A 8 21.66 19.42 12.00
N SER A 9 20.51 18.77 11.86
CA SER A 9 20.09 17.62 12.62
C SER A 9 19.55 16.50 11.74
N PHE A 10 20.07 15.28 11.98
CA PHE A 10 19.58 14.03 11.41
C PHE A 10 18.07 13.79 11.66
N TRP A 11 17.52 14.34 12.74
CA TRP A 11 16.13 14.12 13.14
C TRP A 11 15.11 14.70 12.16
N ILE A 12 15.45 15.77 11.44
CA ILE A 12 14.54 16.39 10.47
C ILE A 12 14.34 15.48 9.24
N PRO A 13 15.40 15.03 8.53
CA PRO A 13 15.29 14.01 7.48
C PRO A 13 14.58 12.75 7.93
N LEU A 14 14.90 12.23 9.13
CA LEU A 14 14.27 11.02 9.64
C LEU A 14 12.77 11.20 9.86
N ALA A 15 12.36 12.27 10.55
CA ALA A 15 10.94 12.57 10.77
C ALA A 15 10.21 12.74 9.43
N PHE A 16 10.84 13.37 8.45
CA PHE A 16 10.27 13.51 7.12
C PHE A 16 10.04 12.16 6.44
N VAL A 17 11.02 11.24 6.49
CA VAL A 17 10.87 9.87 5.96
C VAL A 17 9.75 9.12 6.69
N LEU A 18 9.65 9.22 8.01
CA LEU A 18 8.61 8.54 8.79
C LEU A 18 7.21 9.04 8.42
N ILE A 19 7.02 10.36 8.33
CA ILE A 19 5.73 10.97 7.98
C ILE A 19 5.33 10.62 6.55
N THR A 20 6.25 10.78 5.60
CA THR A 20 5.98 10.51 4.18
C THR A 20 5.86 9.01 3.87
N GLY A 21 6.59 8.17 4.60
CA GLY A 21 6.44 6.73 4.59
C GLY A 21 5.05 6.32 5.08
N HIS A 22 4.62 6.81 6.24
CA HIS A 22 3.27 6.57 6.74
C HIS A 22 2.19 7.05 5.74
N PHE A 23 2.39 8.21 5.11
CA PHE A 23 1.48 8.69 4.08
C PHE A 23 1.42 7.78 2.84
N THR A 24 2.54 7.16 2.46
CA THR A 24 2.58 6.10 1.44
C THR A 24 1.76 4.88 1.86
N SER A 25 1.93 4.42 3.12
CA SER A 25 1.17 3.29 3.66
C SER A 25 -0.33 3.55 3.71
N ILE A 26 -0.76 4.72 4.19
CA ILE A 26 -2.18 5.13 4.18
C ILE A 26 -2.70 5.22 2.75
N SER A 27 -1.95 5.83 1.83
CA SER A 27 -2.40 5.95 0.44
C SER A 27 -2.60 4.58 -0.20
N SER A 28 -1.67 3.63 0.03
CA SER A 28 -1.80 2.26 -0.47
C SER A 28 -3.00 1.54 0.15
N SER A 29 -3.12 1.59 1.48
CA SER A 29 -4.21 0.95 2.23
C SER A 29 -5.59 1.50 1.83
N LEU A 30 -5.75 2.82 1.89
CA LEU A 30 -7.05 3.45 1.63
C LEU A 30 -7.41 3.37 0.15
N TYR A 31 -6.52 3.83 -0.73
CA TYR A 31 -6.84 3.96 -2.14
C TYR A 31 -6.73 2.63 -2.88
N LEU A 32 -5.55 2.00 -2.91
CA LEU A 32 -5.36 0.79 -3.71
C LEU A 32 -6.13 -0.39 -3.11
N HIS A 33 -5.98 -0.62 -1.81
CA HIS A 33 -6.52 -1.81 -1.14
C HIS A 33 -8.03 -1.69 -0.85
N ARG A 34 -8.43 -0.81 0.08
CA ARG A 34 -9.83 -0.74 0.58
C ARG A 34 -10.80 -0.14 -0.45
N SER A 35 -10.34 0.83 -1.25
CA SER A 35 -11.17 1.50 -2.25
C SER A 35 -11.16 0.79 -3.60
N ILE A 36 -10.03 0.72 -4.32
CA ILE A 36 -10.05 0.24 -5.71
C ILE A 36 -10.14 -1.28 -5.78
N THR A 37 -9.39 -2.02 -4.97
CA THR A 37 -9.41 -3.49 -5.00
C THR A 37 -10.73 -4.02 -4.45
N HIS A 38 -11.09 -3.66 -3.22
CA HIS A 38 -12.22 -4.27 -2.50
C HIS A 38 -13.53 -3.48 -2.51
N LYS A 39 -13.52 -2.25 -3.01
CA LYS A 39 -14.73 -1.40 -3.14
C LYS A 39 -15.47 -1.15 -1.82
N GLY A 40 -14.80 -1.28 -0.67
CA GLY A 40 -15.39 -1.08 0.65
C GLY A 40 -15.68 0.39 0.98
N VAL A 41 -14.93 1.30 0.35
CA VAL A 41 -15.07 2.75 0.52
C VAL A 41 -14.86 3.46 -0.82
N VAL A 42 -15.48 4.62 -1.00
CA VAL A 42 -15.21 5.54 -2.10
C VAL A 42 -14.80 6.88 -1.55
N PHE A 43 -13.72 7.44 -2.11
CA PHE A 43 -13.23 8.76 -1.74
C PHE A 43 -13.67 9.82 -2.75
N ALA A 44 -13.86 11.05 -2.28
CA ALA A 44 -14.06 12.20 -3.14
C ALA A 44 -12.87 12.37 -4.10
N ALA A 45 -13.13 12.97 -5.27
CA ALA A 45 -12.13 13.11 -6.33
C ALA A 45 -10.81 13.77 -5.87
N PRO A 46 -10.80 14.84 -5.06
CA PRO A 46 -9.55 15.45 -4.58
C PRO A 46 -8.70 14.50 -3.73
N ILE A 47 -9.35 13.71 -2.86
CA ILE A 47 -8.66 12.76 -1.99
C ILE A 47 -8.10 11.59 -2.79
N SER A 48 -8.88 11.06 -3.74
CA SER A 48 -8.41 10.05 -4.69
C SER A 48 -7.22 10.57 -5.52
N PHE A 49 -7.31 11.79 -6.05
CA PHE A 49 -6.24 12.41 -6.82
C PHE A 49 -4.95 12.57 -6.01
N LEU A 50 -5.05 13.03 -4.76
CA LEU A 50 -3.90 13.18 -3.87
C LEU A 50 -3.20 11.84 -3.63
N MET A 51 -3.94 10.80 -3.24
CA MET A 51 -3.37 9.48 -2.96
C MET A 51 -2.76 8.85 -4.22
N ARG A 52 -3.42 8.96 -5.37
CA ARG A 52 -2.90 8.47 -6.66
C ARG A 52 -1.59 9.15 -7.05
N THR A 53 -1.58 10.49 -7.00
CA THR A 53 -0.40 11.27 -7.36
C THR A 53 0.76 10.95 -6.42
N TRP A 54 0.49 10.85 -5.11
CA TRP A 54 1.50 10.48 -4.13
C TRP A 54 2.08 9.08 -4.38
N LEU A 55 1.23 8.08 -4.63
CA LEU A 55 1.67 6.73 -4.94
C LEU A 55 2.52 6.70 -6.22
N TRP A 56 2.14 7.44 -7.26
CA TRP A 56 2.96 7.58 -8.46
C TRP A 56 4.33 8.20 -8.17
N LEU A 57 4.39 9.28 -7.37
CA LEU A 57 5.65 9.90 -6.95
C LEU A 57 6.53 8.96 -6.11
N ALA A 58 5.96 8.33 -5.09
CA ALA A 58 6.70 7.55 -4.10
C ALA A 58 7.12 6.16 -4.60
N THR A 59 6.33 5.57 -5.50
CA THR A 59 6.48 4.13 -5.84
C THR A 59 6.49 3.86 -7.33
N GLY A 60 6.03 4.81 -8.16
CA GLY A 60 5.77 4.57 -9.58
C GLY A 60 4.82 3.39 -9.81
N MET A 61 3.93 3.06 -8.87
CA MET A 61 3.08 1.87 -8.99
C MET A 61 1.91 2.10 -9.95
N SER A 62 1.56 1.06 -10.71
CA SER A 62 0.34 1.06 -11.53
C SER A 62 -0.84 0.60 -10.69
N THR A 63 -1.94 1.37 -10.69
CA THR A 63 -3.17 0.98 -9.99
C THR A 63 -3.67 -0.37 -10.49
N LYS A 64 -3.73 -0.54 -11.83
CA LYS A 64 -4.27 -1.76 -12.47
C LYS A 64 -3.46 -3.00 -12.12
N GLU A 65 -2.13 -2.89 -12.19
CA GLU A 65 -1.24 -4.01 -11.87
C GLU A 65 -1.31 -4.39 -10.39
N TRP A 66 -1.30 -3.41 -9.48
CA TRP A 66 -1.39 -3.70 -8.05
C TRP A 66 -2.69 -4.37 -7.68
N VAL A 67 -3.81 -3.84 -8.19
CA VAL A 67 -5.15 -4.40 -7.98
C VAL A 67 -5.24 -5.81 -8.55
N ALA A 68 -4.65 -6.05 -9.73
CA ALA A 68 -4.64 -7.37 -10.34
C ALA A 68 -3.88 -8.40 -9.50
N CYS A 69 -2.67 -8.06 -9.06
CA CYS A 69 -1.89 -8.92 -8.15
C CYS A 69 -2.64 -9.21 -6.86
N HIS A 70 -3.17 -8.18 -6.20
CA HIS A 70 -3.87 -8.32 -4.92
C HIS A 70 -5.14 -9.16 -5.04
N ARG A 71 -5.92 -8.98 -6.12
CA ARG A 71 -7.11 -9.79 -6.37
C ARG A 71 -6.77 -11.23 -6.75
N LYS A 72 -5.67 -11.46 -7.46
CA LYS A 72 -5.22 -12.83 -7.75
C LYS A 72 -4.82 -13.54 -6.45
N HIS A 73 -4.14 -12.85 -5.54
CA HIS A 73 -3.82 -13.37 -4.21
C HIS A 73 -5.09 -13.77 -3.44
N HIS A 74 -6.11 -12.92 -3.38
CA HIS A 74 -7.38 -13.30 -2.73
C HIS A 74 -8.18 -14.39 -3.45
N ALA A 75 -7.98 -14.56 -4.76
CA ALA A 75 -8.68 -15.58 -5.53
C ALA A 75 -8.06 -16.98 -5.34
N PHE A 76 -6.77 -17.04 -5.02
CA PHE A 76 -5.99 -18.27 -4.88
C PHE A 76 -5.02 -18.15 -3.70
N PRO A 77 -5.51 -17.85 -2.48
CA PRO A 77 -4.64 -17.54 -1.36
C PRO A 77 -3.86 -18.79 -0.97
N ASP A 78 -2.53 -18.66 -0.84
CA ASP A 78 -1.64 -19.77 -0.51
C ASP A 78 -1.60 -20.96 -1.49
N GLU A 79 -2.20 -20.80 -2.68
CA GLU A 79 -2.14 -21.74 -3.80
C GLU A 79 -1.00 -21.40 -4.77
N PRO A 80 -0.56 -22.33 -5.65
CA PRO A 80 0.54 -22.10 -6.59
C PRO A 80 0.38 -20.85 -7.47
N GLU A 81 -0.86 -20.47 -7.78
CA GLU A 81 -1.23 -19.31 -8.58
C GLU A 81 -1.04 -17.98 -7.85
N ASP A 82 -0.93 -18.00 -6.51
CA ASP A 82 -0.71 -16.83 -5.68
C ASP A 82 0.59 -16.10 -6.09
N PRO A 83 0.51 -14.81 -6.48
CA PRO A 83 1.69 -14.00 -6.80
C PRO A 83 2.74 -13.96 -5.69
N HIS A 84 2.36 -14.09 -4.42
CA HIS A 84 3.26 -13.87 -3.29
C HIS A 84 2.98 -14.75 -2.07
N SER A 85 2.45 -15.97 -2.25
CA SER A 85 2.28 -16.92 -1.14
C SER A 85 3.62 -17.30 -0.49
N PRO A 86 3.80 -17.08 0.83
CA PRO A 86 4.94 -17.59 1.57
C PRO A 86 4.97 -19.11 1.65
N VAL A 87 3.80 -19.78 1.61
CA VAL A 87 3.67 -21.24 1.65
C VAL A 87 4.28 -21.86 0.38
N GLN A 88 3.97 -21.30 -0.79
CA GLN A 88 4.43 -21.83 -2.07
C GLN A 88 5.85 -21.38 -2.44
N LYS A 89 6.23 -20.15 -2.04
CA LYS A 89 7.48 -19.52 -2.49
C LYS A 89 8.58 -19.46 -1.45
N GLY A 90 8.23 -19.79 -0.20
CA GLY A 90 9.09 -19.66 0.97
C GLY A 90 9.03 -18.26 1.59
N PHE A 91 8.94 -18.23 2.92
CA PHE A 91 8.86 -17.01 3.73
C PHE A 91 9.92 -15.96 3.36
N TRP A 92 11.20 -16.34 3.35
CA TRP A 92 12.31 -15.42 3.05
C TRP A 92 12.26 -14.86 1.63
N SER A 93 11.79 -15.66 0.67
CA SER A 93 11.64 -15.28 -0.73
C SER A 93 10.57 -14.21 -0.89
N VAL A 94 9.45 -14.32 -0.17
CA VAL A 94 8.40 -13.30 -0.18
C VAL A 94 8.82 -12.05 0.59
N LEU A 95 9.45 -12.22 1.76
CA LEU A 95 9.84 -11.11 2.63
C LEU A 95 10.89 -10.18 2.00
N PHE A 96 11.87 -10.73 1.27
CA PHE A 96 12.94 -9.93 0.67
C PHE A 96 12.85 -9.81 -0.86
N GLY A 97 12.12 -10.71 -1.51
CA GLY A 97 12.06 -10.83 -2.96
C GLY A 97 10.72 -10.41 -3.57
N GLY A 98 9.75 -9.89 -2.82
CA GLY A 98 8.41 -9.67 -3.37
C GLY A 98 8.32 -8.62 -4.48
N VAL A 99 9.28 -7.69 -4.62
CA VAL A 99 9.37 -6.83 -5.83
C VAL A 99 9.56 -7.70 -7.08
N PHE A 100 10.39 -8.75 -7.01
CA PHE A 100 10.60 -9.67 -8.12
C PHE A 100 9.36 -10.52 -8.39
N HIS A 101 8.70 -11.01 -7.33
CA HIS A 101 7.44 -11.76 -7.47
C HIS A 101 6.33 -10.91 -8.08
N TYR A 102 6.19 -9.67 -7.63
CA TYR A 102 5.29 -8.68 -8.21
C TYR A 102 5.60 -8.45 -9.69
N ARG A 103 6.86 -8.14 -10.03
CA ARG A 103 7.27 -7.90 -11.42
C ARG A 103 7.03 -9.11 -12.32
N LYS A 104 7.26 -10.33 -11.82
CA LYS A 104 6.97 -11.57 -12.54
C LYS A 104 5.46 -11.74 -12.76
N ALA A 105 4.64 -11.46 -11.75
CA ALA A 105 3.19 -11.57 -11.87
C ALA A 105 2.61 -10.57 -12.89
N VAL A 106 3.01 -9.29 -12.85
CA VAL A 106 2.46 -8.24 -13.74
C VAL A 106 3.00 -8.27 -15.17
N ALA A 107 4.00 -9.13 -15.43
CA ALA A 107 4.46 -9.44 -16.78
C ALA A 107 3.40 -10.22 -17.57
N ASP A 108 2.57 -11.01 -16.87
CA ASP A 108 1.39 -11.66 -17.44
C ASP A 108 0.26 -10.63 -17.67
N LYS A 109 0.10 -10.21 -18.92
CA LYS A 109 -0.88 -9.19 -19.31
C LYS A 109 -2.31 -9.69 -19.27
N GLU A 110 -2.54 -10.99 -19.47
CA GLU A 110 -3.87 -11.58 -19.37
C GLU A 110 -4.35 -11.58 -17.92
N MET A 111 -3.47 -11.90 -16.98
CA MET A 111 -3.73 -11.77 -15.55
C MET A 111 -4.08 -10.34 -15.16
N VAL A 112 -3.27 -9.37 -15.61
CA VAL A 112 -3.51 -7.95 -15.34
C VAL A 112 -4.85 -7.48 -15.92
N GLU A 113 -5.23 -7.92 -17.12
CA GLU A 113 -6.52 -7.57 -17.71
C GLU A 113 -7.69 -8.23 -16.99
N LYS A 114 -7.55 -9.51 -16.61
CA LYS A 114 -8.59 -10.28 -15.92
C LYS A 114 -8.88 -9.72 -14.54
N PHE A 115 -7.85 -9.54 -13.71
CA PHE A 115 -8.00 -9.15 -12.31
C PHE A 115 -7.98 -7.63 -12.08
N GLY A 116 -7.41 -6.84 -13.00
CA GLY A 116 -7.32 -5.39 -12.91
C GLY A 116 -8.58 -4.62 -13.33
N LYS A 117 -9.71 -5.28 -13.59
CA LYS A 117 -10.94 -4.62 -14.07
C LYS A 117 -11.48 -3.59 -13.08
N GLY A 118 -12.06 -2.51 -13.60
CA GLY A 118 -12.65 -1.43 -12.78
C GLY A 118 -11.62 -0.61 -12.00
N CYS A 119 -10.37 -0.58 -12.47
CA CYS A 119 -9.37 0.43 -12.13
C CYS A 119 -9.59 1.70 -12.95
N PRO A 120 -9.05 2.85 -12.52
CA PRO A 120 -9.12 4.09 -13.31
C PRO A 120 -8.52 3.91 -14.70
N ASP A 121 -9.15 4.55 -15.67
CA ASP A 121 -8.74 4.65 -17.08
C ASP A 121 -8.82 6.10 -17.59
N ASP A 122 -8.81 7.07 -16.67
CA ASP A 122 -8.85 8.49 -16.99
C ASP A 122 -7.57 9.01 -17.65
N TRP A 123 -7.61 10.27 -18.09
CA TRP A 123 -6.50 10.90 -18.80
C TRP A 123 -5.20 10.90 -18.00
N LEU A 124 -5.26 11.14 -16.69
CA LEU A 124 -4.06 11.19 -15.83
C LEU A 124 -3.43 9.80 -15.72
N GLU A 125 -4.26 8.75 -15.52
CA GLU A 125 -3.76 7.38 -15.49
C GLU A 125 -2.99 7.05 -16.78
N ASN A 126 -3.61 7.31 -17.93
CA ASN A 126 -3.06 6.88 -19.22
C ASN A 126 -1.92 7.76 -19.75
N ASN A 127 -1.97 9.08 -19.52
CA ASN A 127 -1.04 10.02 -20.13
C ASN A 127 0.05 10.53 -19.20
N VAL A 128 -0.11 10.36 -17.88
CA VAL A 128 0.87 10.78 -16.88
C VAL A 128 1.39 9.56 -16.11
N TYR A 129 0.55 8.91 -15.32
CA TYR A 129 1.01 7.91 -14.36
C TYR A 129 1.57 6.66 -15.04
N MET A 130 0.87 6.12 -16.04
CA MET A 130 1.33 4.92 -16.75
C MET A 130 2.39 5.23 -17.81
N LYS A 131 2.22 6.32 -18.57
CA LYS A 131 3.16 6.73 -19.61
C LYS A 131 4.53 7.12 -19.03
N TYR A 132 4.54 7.78 -17.89
CA TYR A 132 5.75 8.28 -17.22
C TYR A 132 5.90 7.67 -15.83
N ARG A 133 5.71 6.35 -15.74
CA ARG A 133 5.74 5.59 -14.48
C ARG A 133 6.94 5.87 -13.59
N SER A 134 8.15 5.83 -14.16
CA SER A 134 9.38 6.06 -13.40
C SER A 134 9.66 7.55 -13.11
N TRP A 135 9.03 8.47 -13.85
CA TRP A 135 9.27 9.90 -13.66
C TRP A 135 8.78 10.39 -12.31
N GLY A 136 7.70 9.83 -11.76
CA GLY A 136 7.24 10.18 -10.42
C GLY A 136 8.34 10.01 -9.38
N ILE A 137 9.07 8.89 -9.46
CA ILE A 137 10.18 8.56 -8.57
C ILE A 137 11.34 9.55 -8.74
N TYR A 138 11.69 9.91 -9.97
CA TYR A 138 12.75 10.89 -10.25
C TYR A 138 12.37 12.32 -9.85
N ILE A 139 11.10 12.70 -10.02
CA ILE A 139 10.57 13.98 -9.55
C ILE A 139 10.65 14.05 -8.03
N LEU A 140 10.26 12.98 -7.32
CA LEU A 140 10.37 12.92 -5.87
C LEU A 140 11.84 13.01 -5.40
N MET A 141 12.76 12.35 -6.10
CA MET A 141 14.20 12.49 -5.85
C MET A 141 14.66 13.94 -6.02
N GLY A 142 14.25 14.60 -7.10
CA GLY A 142 14.53 16.02 -7.34
C GLY A 142 14.00 16.92 -6.23
N ILE A 143 12.74 16.72 -5.82
CA ILE A 143 12.12 17.45 -4.69
C ILE A 143 12.94 17.26 -3.42
N ASN A 144 13.34 16.03 -3.08
CA ASN A 144 14.14 15.79 -1.88
C ASN A 144 15.54 16.41 -1.96
N ILE A 145 16.18 16.41 -3.14
CA ILE A 145 17.46 17.11 -3.35
C ILE A 145 17.29 18.63 -3.17
N LEU A 146 16.20 19.21 -3.66
CA LEU A 146 15.91 20.63 -3.49
C LEU A 146 15.67 20.99 -2.01
N LEU A 147 15.00 20.11 -1.26
CA LEU A 147 14.65 20.34 0.15
C LEU A 147 15.82 20.08 1.13
N PHE A 148 16.64 19.07 0.86
CA PHE A 148 17.66 18.57 1.81
C PHE A 148 19.10 18.60 1.27
N GLY A 149 19.30 19.11 0.05
CA GLY A 149 20.61 19.15 -0.61
C GLY A 149 21.07 17.80 -1.17
N PHE A 150 22.25 17.80 -1.80
CA PHE A 150 22.77 16.65 -2.56
C PHE A 150 23.22 15.45 -1.73
N ILE A 151 23.35 15.58 -0.41
CA ILE A 151 23.70 14.48 0.49
C ILE A 151 22.43 13.89 1.11
N TRP A 152 21.66 14.72 1.83
CA TRP A 152 20.48 14.25 2.57
C TRP A 152 19.27 14.01 1.66
N GLY A 153 19.15 14.71 0.54
CA GLY A 153 18.05 14.51 -0.42
C GLY A 153 17.98 13.08 -0.97
N PRO A 154 19.08 12.54 -1.53
CA PRO A 154 19.11 11.15 -1.97
C PRO A 154 18.89 10.14 -0.83
N ALA A 155 19.38 10.42 0.39
CA ALA A 155 19.17 9.55 1.54
C ALA A 155 17.70 9.50 1.98
N VAL A 156 17.03 10.66 2.05
CA VAL A 156 15.59 10.77 2.34
C VAL A 156 14.78 10.04 1.26
N TRP A 157 15.08 10.30 0.00
CA TRP A 157 14.42 9.62 -1.13
C TRP A 157 14.58 8.10 -1.06
N LEU A 158 15.78 7.61 -0.78
CA LEU A 158 16.03 6.18 -0.63
C LEU A 158 15.23 5.60 0.54
N GLY A 159 15.17 6.30 1.67
CA GLY A 159 14.33 5.92 2.81
C GLY A 159 12.85 5.77 2.43
N GLN A 160 12.31 6.69 1.63
CA GLN A 160 10.93 6.63 1.14
C GLN A 160 10.68 5.44 0.20
N VAL A 161 11.61 5.16 -0.72
CA VAL A 161 11.51 4.00 -1.63
C VAL A 161 11.59 2.69 -0.85
N LEU A 162 12.53 2.58 0.09
CA LEU A 162 12.71 1.40 0.93
C LEU A 162 11.53 1.16 1.86
N TRP A 163 10.84 2.21 2.32
CA TRP A 163 9.65 2.09 3.15
C TRP A 163 8.59 1.20 2.52
N MET A 164 8.21 1.48 1.26
CA MET A 164 7.16 0.72 0.58
C MET A 164 7.59 -0.72 0.30
N ILE A 165 8.86 -0.92 -0.07
CA ILE A 165 9.42 -2.26 -0.25
C ILE A 165 9.29 -3.00 1.08
N PHE A 166 9.79 -2.47 2.18
CA PHE A 166 9.77 -3.21 3.45
C PHE A 166 8.35 -3.50 3.96
N ILE A 167 7.46 -2.50 3.98
CA ILE A 167 6.10 -2.66 4.52
C ILE A 167 5.27 -3.66 3.71
N GLY A 168 5.29 -3.58 2.37
CA GLY A 168 4.48 -4.47 1.53
C GLY A 168 4.87 -5.95 1.68
N HIS A 169 6.15 -6.24 1.88
CA HIS A 169 6.62 -7.61 2.10
C HIS A 169 6.41 -8.10 3.52
N VAL A 170 6.48 -7.21 4.51
CA VAL A 170 6.15 -7.54 5.89
C VAL A 170 4.69 -7.98 6.02
N VAL A 171 3.76 -7.26 5.39
CA VAL A 171 2.33 -7.63 5.41
C VAL A 171 2.09 -8.98 4.75
N ASN A 172 2.58 -9.20 3.53
CA ASN A 172 2.33 -10.45 2.81
C ASN A 172 3.13 -11.63 3.40
N GLY A 173 4.38 -11.41 3.75
CA GLY A 173 5.28 -12.43 4.29
C GLY A 173 4.90 -12.84 5.70
N ILE A 174 4.84 -11.89 6.64
CA ILE A 174 4.52 -12.20 8.04
C ILE A 174 3.03 -12.49 8.19
N GLY A 175 2.17 -11.74 7.49
CA GLY A 175 0.71 -11.90 7.58
C GLY A 175 0.21 -13.27 7.13
N HIS A 176 0.95 -14.05 6.35
CA HIS A 176 0.62 -15.44 6.00
C HIS A 176 1.52 -16.48 6.70
N SER A 177 2.21 -16.11 7.77
CA SER A 177 3.19 -17.01 8.40
C SER A 177 3.24 -16.95 9.92
N LEU A 178 2.88 -15.83 10.54
CA LEU A 178 3.01 -15.67 11.99
C LEU A 178 1.97 -14.71 12.54
N GLY A 179 1.26 -15.12 13.59
CA GLY A 179 0.34 -14.26 14.33
C GLY A 179 -0.80 -15.04 14.96
N TYR A 180 -1.88 -14.33 15.30
CA TYR A 180 -3.11 -14.93 15.80
C TYR A 180 -4.22 -14.85 14.76
N ARG A 181 -5.28 -15.64 14.93
CA ARG A 181 -6.46 -15.63 14.05
C ARG A 181 -7.72 -15.39 14.88
N ASN A 182 -8.61 -14.56 14.34
CA ASN A 182 -9.94 -14.35 14.92
C ASN A 182 -11.02 -15.13 14.17
N THR A 183 -10.75 -15.52 12.93
CA THR A 183 -11.72 -16.16 12.06
C THR A 183 -11.03 -17.22 11.22
N GLU A 184 -11.64 -18.41 11.17
CA GLU A 184 -11.17 -19.47 10.30
C GLU A 184 -11.53 -19.15 8.84
N VAL A 185 -10.51 -19.15 8.00
CA VAL A 185 -10.54 -18.98 6.55
C VAL A 185 -9.62 -20.04 5.93
N ASP A 186 -9.87 -20.40 4.69
CA ASP A 186 -9.12 -21.43 3.97
C ASP A 186 -7.80 -20.88 3.39
N ASP A 187 -7.00 -20.25 4.25
CA ASP A 187 -5.66 -19.72 3.98
C ASP A 187 -4.84 -19.63 5.28
N HIS A 188 -3.58 -19.23 5.19
CA HIS A 188 -2.68 -19.08 6.34
C HIS A 188 -2.59 -17.63 6.87
N SER A 189 -3.54 -16.76 6.54
CA SER A 189 -3.56 -15.37 7.00
C SER A 189 -3.64 -15.26 8.53
N THR A 190 -2.96 -14.27 9.10
CA THR A 190 -2.83 -14.04 10.55
C THR A 190 -2.80 -12.54 10.83
N ASN A 191 -3.24 -12.15 12.02
CA ASN A 191 -3.14 -10.79 12.51
C ASN A 191 -1.85 -10.61 13.31
N ILE A 192 -1.18 -9.46 13.16
CA ILE A 192 0.08 -9.14 13.87
C ILE A 192 -0.01 -7.76 14.50
N ILE A 193 -0.10 -7.64 15.81
CA ILE A 193 -0.07 -6.33 16.49
C ILE A 193 1.32 -6.05 17.07
N PRO A 194 1.75 -4.78 17.24
CA PRO A 194 0.98 -3.53 17.11
C PRO A 194 1.40 -2.62 15.93
N VAL A 195 1.82 -3.17 14.79
CA VAL A 195 2.44 -2.36 13.72
C VAL A 195 1.47 -1.46 12.92
N GLY A 196 0.15 -1.54 13.17
CA GLY A 196 -0.86 -0.85 12.37
C GLY A 196 -0.90 0.65 12.41
N ILE A 197 -0.26 1.24 13.41
CA ILE A 197 -0.04 2.68 13.41
C ILE A 197 0.79 3.07 12.18
N LEU A 198 1.81 2.29 11.80
CA LEU A 198 2.68 2.62 10.67
C LEU A 198 2.04 2.25 9.33
N ILE A 199 1.33 1.12 9.30
CA ILE A 199 0.87 0.49 8.06
C ILE A 199 -0.64 0.60 7.84
N ALA A 200 -1.30 1.54 8.51
CA ALA A 200 -2.71 1.83 8.34
C ALA A 200 -3.66 0.66 8.68
N GLY A 201 -3.28 -0.27 9.57
CA GLY A 201 -4.12 -1.41 9.99
C GLY A 201 -4.00 -2.66 9.12
N GLU A 202 -3.17 -2.64 8.08
CA GLU A 202 -2.95 -3.76 7.13
C GLU A 202 -2.41 -5.04 7.79
N GLU A 203 -1.92 -4.96 9.01
CA GLU A 203 -1.46 -6.10 9.81
C GLU A 203 -2.59 -6.97 10.36
N LEU A 204 -3.82 -6.49 10.31
CA LEU A 204 -5.03 -7.23 10.68
C LEU A 204 -5.48 -8.10 9.50
N HIS A 205 -4.54 -8.89 8.98
CA HIS A 205 -4.63 -9.58 7.69
C HIS A 205 -5.66 -10.72 7.70
N ASN A 206 -5.72 -11.50 8.79
CA ASN A 206 -6.76 -12.54 8.95
C ASN A 206 -8.17 -11.95 8.99
N ASN A 207 -8.35 -10.82 9.69
CA ASN A 207 -9.65 -10.15 9.73
C ASN A 207 -10.08 -9.64 8.37
N HIS A 208 -9.11 -9.15 7.59
CA HIS A 208 -9.28 -8.69 6.22
C HIS A 208 -9.62 -9.84 5.28
N HIS A 209 -8.85 -10.93 5.25
CA HIS A 209 -9.15 -12.12 4.45
C HIS A 209 -10.51 -12.74 4.77
N ALA A 210 -10.93 -12.69 6.03
CA ALA A 210 -12.25 -13.14 6.44
C ALA A 210 -13.40 -12.22 6.01
N ASN A 211 -13.16 -10.94 5.66
CA ASN A 211 -14.18 -10.06 5.09
C ASN A 211 -13.54 -8.97 4.20
N PRO A 212 -13.09 -9.32 2.98
CA PRO A 212 -12.25 -8.42 2.19
C PRO A 212 -12.96 -7.13 1.77
N ALA A 213 -14.29 -7.17 1.62
CA ALA A 213 -15.10 -6.01 1.28
C ALA A 213 -15.23 -4.98 2.42
N SER A 214 -14.91 -5.36 3.66
CA SER A 214 -14.95 -4.43 4.79
C SER A 214 -13.77 -3.46 4.75
N PRO A 215 -14.00 -2.14 4.74
CA PRO A 215 -12.96 -1.14 4.87
C PRO A 215 -12.47 -0.97 6.32
N LYS A 216 -13.02 -1.72 7.28
CA LYS A 216 -12.57 -1.80 8.67
C LYS A 216 -11.99 -3.20 8.91
N PHE A 217 -10.70 -3.27 9.25
CA PHE A 217 -10.00 -4.52 9.52
C PHE A 217 -10.03 -4.90 10.99
N SER A 218 -10.22 -3.96 11.93
CA SER A 218 -10.35 -4.30 13.35
C SER A 218 -11.71 -4.93 13.70
N ARG A 219 -11.65 -6.02 14.45
CA ARG A 219 -12.77 -6.80 15.01
C ARG A 219 -12.75 -6.86 16.53
N LYS A 220 -11.58 -6.85 17.17
CA LYS A 220 -11.43 -6.86 18.63
C LYS A 220 -11.10 -5.46 19.16
N TRP A 221 -11.40 -5.21 20.43
CA TRP A 221 -11.25 -3.88 21.05
C TRP A 221 -9.78 -3.41 21.16
N TYR A 222 -8.83 -4.35 21.22
CA TYR A 222 -7.40 -4.06 21.29
C TYR A 222 -6.73 -3.94 19.91
N GLU A 223 -7.47 -4.17 18.83
CA GLU A 223 -6.96 -4.04 17.46
C GLU A 223 -7.11 -2.61 16.98
N PHE A 224 -5.98 -1.98 16.65
CA PHE A 224 -5.95 -0.59 16.21
C PHE A 224 -5.83 -0.49 14.69
N ASP A 225 -6.93 -0.12 14.03
CA ASP A 225 -6.99 0.09 12.59
C ASP A 225 -6.90 1.60 12.26
N MET A 226 -5.69 2.07 12.00
CA MET A 226 -5.45 3.48 11.66
C MET A 226 -6.13 3.87 10.33
N GLY A 227 -6.20 2.97 9.34
CA GLY A 227 -6.90 3.21 8.09
C GLY A 227 -8.39 3.51 8.33
N TRP A 228 -9.02 2.80 9.27
CA TRP A 228 -10.42 3.05 9.63
C TRP A 228 -10.61 4.42 10.29
N VAL A 229 -9.66 4.86 11.13
CA VAL A 229 -9.67 6.22 11.72
C VAL A 229 -9.67 7.28 10.62
N TYR A 230 -8.80 7.15 9.60
CA TYR A 230 -8.78 8.06 8.46
C TYR A 230 -10.08 8.04 7.65
N ILE A 231 -10.61 6.85 7.34
CA ILE A 231 -11.88 6.70 6.62
C ILE A 231 -13.01 7.37 7.37
N LYS A 232 -13.12 7.16 8.69
CA LYS A 232 -14.15 7.79 9.53
C LYS A 232 -14.00 9.30 9.53
N THR A 233 -12.79 9.82 9.73
CA THR A 233 -12.52 11.26 9.74
C THR A 233 -12.90 11.91 8.41
N LEU A 234 -12.50 11.33 7.28
CA LEU A 234 -12.87 11.80 5.95
C LEU A 234 -14.38 11.69 5.69
N SER A 235 -15.04 10.65 6.21
CA SER A 235 -16.49 10.49 6.08
C SER A 235 -17.25 11.59 6.83
N MET A 236 -16.76 12.02 8.01
CA MET A 236 -17.40 13.09 8.80
C MET A 236 -17.45 14.42 8.06
N VAL A 237 -16.46 14.69 7.20
CA VAL A 237 -16.39 15.91 6.37
C VAL A 237 -16.88 15.70 4.94
N GLY A 238 -17.54 14.58 4.65
CA GLY A 238 -18.13 14.29 3.33
C GLY A 238 -17.12 13.93 2.23
N LEU A 239 -15.87 13.60 2.58
CA LEU A 239 -14.80 13.27 1.65
C LEU A 239 -14.61 11.75 1.43
N ALA A 240 -15.33 10.92 2.19
CA ALA A 240 -15.40 9.48 1.99
C ALA A 240 -16.82 8.95 2.20
N LYS A 241 -17.21 7.93 1.42
CA LYS A 241 -18.46 7.19 1.57
C LYS A 241 -18.16 5.71 1.70
N VAL A 242 -18.40 5.17 2.90
CA VAL A 242 -18.34 3.73 3.16
C VAL A 242 -19.48 3.03 2.39
N ARG A 243 -19.13 1.99 1.63
CA ARG A 243 -20.09 1.18 0.85
C ARG A 243 -20.49 -0.09 1.60
N TYR A 244 -19.53 -0.70 2.28
CA TYR A 244 -19.72 -1.91 3.06
C TYR A 244 -19.18 -1.68 4.46
N SER A 245 -19.96 -2.01 5.47
CA SER A 245 -19.51 -2.06 6.86
C SER A 245 -20.31 -3.17 7.52
N THR A 246 -19.77 -4.38 7.50
CA THR A 246 -20.34 -5.48 8.27
C THR A 246 -19.33 -5.86 9.33
N THR A 247 -19.43 -5.20 10.48
CA THR A 247 -19.03 -5.81 11.75
C THR A 247 -20.33 -6.15 12.48
N LYS A 248 -20.76 -7.41 12.41
CA LYS A 248 -21.56 -8.01 13.49
C LYS A 248 -20.62 -8.29 14.66
#